data_AF-A0A554JF05-F1
#
_entry.id   AF-A0A554JF05-F1
#
_cell.length_a   1.000
_cell.length_b   1.000
_cell.length_c   1.000
_cell.angle_alpha   90.00
_cell.angle_beta   90.00
_cell.angle_gamma   90.00
#
_symmetry.space_group_name_H-M   'P 1'
#
loop_
_entity.id
_entity.type
_entity.pdbx_description
1 polymer ?
#
loop_
_entity_poly.entity_id
_entity_poly.type
_entity_poly.pdbx_seq_one_letter_code
_entity_poly.pdbx_strand_id
1 'polypeptide(L)'
;MLPSPTKLQEQLTKIREAAEERAAQSRAGKAGLPYLNVTTMPIKIEALSLISEVRARKLKAAAFEVKKPNLALAVYDPEDDEVKKLIKEFESQGWKAKIFVSSQKGLEHLWSFYKFAIPEKPSITSRVNIAKERIIDLTARLATLKNAQKAIAAFDFQTLSVTEFLEIVFAGALANRTSDIHFEPEEKAVKLRYRIDGIL
;
A
#
# COMPACT_ATOMS: atom_id res chain seq x y z
N MET A 1 20.70 -44.10 -4.34
CA MET A 1 20.28 -43.21 -3.23
C MET A 1 19.26 -42.24 -3.77
N LEU A 2 17.99 -42.37 -3.36
CA LEU A 2 16.95 -41.41 -3.73
C LEU A 2 17.24 -40.07 -3.03
N PRO A 3 17.16 -38.93 -3.72
CA PRO A 3 17.31 -37.63 -3.08
C PRO A 3 16.22 -37.47 -2.01
N SER A 4 16.57 -36.84 -0.88
CA SER A 4 15.60 -36.50 0.17
C SER A 4 14.45 -35.69 -0.43
N PRO A 5 13.20 -35.84 0.06
CA PRO A 5 12.02 -35.20 -0.52
C PRO A 5 12.16 -33.67 -0.69
N THR A 6 12.91 -33.02 0.20
CA THR A 6 13.28 -31.60 0.11
C THR A 6 14.18 -31.26 -1.08
N LYS A 7 15.20 -32.09 -1.37
CA LYS A 7 16.12 -31.86 -2.50
C LYS A 7 15.43 -32.00 -3.85
N LEU A 8 14.48 -32.94 -3.96
CA LEU A 8 13.69 -33.13 -5.19
C LEU A 8 12.76 -31.93 -5.43
N GLN A 9 12.11 -31.42 -4.39
CA GLN A 9 11.27 -30.23 -4.47
C GLN A 9 12.07 -28.99 -4.90
N GLU A 10 13.26 -28.79 -4.33
CA GLU A 10 14.17 -27.69 -4.71
C GLU A 10 14.65 -27.79 -6.17
N GLN A 11 14.90 -29.01 -6.66
CA GLN A 11 15.27 -29.20 -8.06
C GLN A 11 14.10 -28.91 -8.99
N LEU A 12 12.88 -29.33 -8.63
CA LEU A 12 11.68 -29.07 -9.42
C LEU A 12 11.34 -27.57 -9.48
N THR A 13 11.50 -26.84 -8.38
CA THR A 13 11.31 -25.38 -8.38
C THR A 13 12.33 -24.69 -9.26
N LYS A 14 13.62 -25.04 -9.17
CA LYS A 14 14.67 -24.49 -10.05
C LYS A 14 14.39 -24.71 -11.53
N ILE A 15 13.90 -25.90 -11.91
CA ILE A 15 13.57 -26.20 -13.31
C ILE A 15 12.39 -25.33 -13.78
N ARG A 16 11.36 -25.17 -12.95
CA ARG A 16 10.19 -24.32 -13.25
C ARG A 16 10.58 -22.86 -13.40
N GLU A 17 11.39 -22.35 -12.48
CA GLU A 17 11.90 -20.97 -12.52
C GLU A 17 12.69 -20.70 -13.80
N ALA A 18 13.61 -21.60 -14.15
CA ALA A 18 14.37 -21.48 -15.38
C ALA A 18 13.50 -21.57 -16.65
N ALA A 19 12.36 -22.26 -16.59
CA ALA A 19 11.39 -22.30 -17.68
C ALA A 19 10.59 -21.00 -17.77
N GLU A 20 10.17 -20.42 -16.64
CA GLU A 20 9.47 -19.13 -16.60
C GLU A 20 10.33 -17.98 -17.11
N GLU A 21 11.61 -17.93 -16.74
CA GLU A 21 12.52 -16.88 -17.22
C GLU A 21 12.74 -17.01 -18.74
N ARG A 22 12.88 -18.23 -19.26
CA ARG A 22 12.94 -18.46 -20.71
C ARG A 22 11.66 -18.01 -21.42
N ALA A 23 10.49 -18.24 -20.82
CA ALA A 23 9.22 -17.78 -21.35
C ALA A 23 9.11 -16.25 -21.33
N ALA A 24 9.56 -15.59 -20.27
CA ALA A 24 9.62 -14.13 -20.18
C ALA A 24 10.56 -13.55 -21.25
N GLN A 25 11.74 -14.13 -21.44
CA GLN A 25 12.70 -13.71 -22.46
C GLN A 25 12.15 -13.89 -23.89
N SER A 26 11.44 -15.00 -24.15
CA SER A 26 10.77 -15.22 -25.44
C SER A 26 9.68 -14.17 -25.71
N ARG A 27 8.86 -13.83 -24.70
CA ARG A 27 7.83 -12.79 -24.83
C ARG A 27 8.44 -11.41 -25.06
N ALA A 28 9.50 -11.08 -24.35
CA ALA A 28 10.25 -9.85 -24.53
C ALA A 28 10.76 -9.72 -25.99
N GLY A 29 11.34 -10.80 -26.52
CA GLY A 29 11.81 -10.88 -27.90
C GLY A 29 10.70 -10.69 -28.93
N LYS A 30 9.52 -11.28 -28.71
CA LYS A 30 8.35 -11.11 -29.60
C LYS A 30 7.81 -9.68 -29.60
N ALA A 31 7.80 -9.03 -28.43
CA ALA A 31 7.31 -7.67 -28.26
C ALA A 31 8.36 -6.60 -28.64
N GLY A 32 9.61 -6.99 -28.95
CA GLY A 32 10.71 -6.05 -29.20
C GLY A 32 11.13 -5.25 -27.95
N LEU A 33 10.85 -5.77 -26.75
CA LEU A 33 11.12 -5.11 -25.47
C LEU A 33 12.29 -5.77 -24.73
N PRO A 34 13.02 -5.03 -23.88
CA PRO A 34 14.07 -5.59 -23.06
C PRO A 34 13.50 -6.51 -21.98
N TYR A 35 14.08 -7.69 -21.84
CA TYR A 35 13.86 -8.57 -20.69
C TYR A 35 14.74 -8.10 -19.52
N LEU A 36 14.18 -8.08 -18.31
CA LEU A 36 14.92 -7.74 -17.10
C LEU A 36 14.56 -8.71 -15.98
N ASN A 37 15.59 -9.27 -15.34
CA ASN A 37 15.41 -9.97 -14.08
C ASN A 37 15.41 -8.97 -12.92
N VAL A 38 14.22 -8.69 -12.40
CA VAL A 38 14.02 -7.73 -11.31
C VAL A 38 14.46 -8.26 -9.93
N THR A 39 14.74 -9.56 -9.80
CA THR A 39 15.25 -10.14 -8.53
C THR A 39 16.70 -9.77 -8.25
N THR A 40 17.48 -9.43 -9.28
CA THR A 40 18.91 -9.11 -9.18
C THR A 40 19.19 -7.61 -9.15
N MET A 41 18.14 -6.77 -9.09
CA MET A 41 18.27 -5.32 -9.19
C MET A 41 17.87 -4.62 -7.89
N PRO A 42 18.45 -3.45 -7.58
CA PRO A 42 18.02 -2.64 -6.46
C PRO A 42 16.64 -2.06 -6.76
N ILE A 43 15.69 -2.35 -5.87
CA ILE A 43 14.31 -1.90 -6.01
C ILE A 43 14.15 -0.59 -5.23
N LYS A 44 13.67 0.46 -5.90
CA LYS A 44 13.31 1.71 -5.22
C LYS A 44 11.89 1.61 -4.69
N ILE A 45 11.75 1.66 -3.37
CA ILE A 45 10.45 1.60 -2.68
C ILE A 45 9.53 2.74 -3.13
N GLU A 46 10.08 3.95 -3.31
CA GLU A 46 9.36 5.13 -3.83
C GLU A 46 8.70 4.88 -5.19
N ALA A 47 9.30 4.05 -6.04
CA ALA A 47 8.75 3.73 -7.36
C ALA A 47 7.52 2.82 -7.24
N LEU A 48 7.53 1.87 -6.29
CA LEU A 48 6.40 0.97 -6.04
C LEU A 48 5.16 1.75 -5.60
N SER A 49 5.33 2.81 -4.81
CA SER A 49 4.23 3.67 -4.34
C SER A 49 3.48 4.41 -5.46
N LEU A 50 4.02 4.47 -6.68
CA LEU A 50 3.36 5.13 -7.81
C LEU A 50 2.14 4.36 -8.35
N ILE A 51 2.11 3.04 -8.15
CA ILE A 51 1.01 2.17 -8.58
C ILE A 51 0.48 1.50 -7.32
N SER A 52 -0.83 1.50 -7.05
CA SER A 52 -1.34 0.78 -5.88
C SER A 52 -1.11 -0.73 -5.98
N GLU A 53 -0.89 -1.42 -4.87
CA GLU A 53 -0.65 -2.87 -4.87
C GLU A 53 -1.77 -3.66 -5.57
N VAL A 54 -3.02 -3.25 -5.33
CA VAL A 54 -4.21 -3.85 -5.96
C VAL A 54 -4.15 -3.72 -7.48
N ARG A 55 -3.77 -2.54 -7.98
CA ARG A 55 -3.65 -2.28 -9.42
C ARG A 55 -2.44 -3.01 -10.00
N ALA A 56 -1.30 -3.01 -9.31
CA ALA A 56 -0.08 -3.68 -9.71
C ALA A 56 -0.27 -5.20 -9.88
N ARG A 57 -0.93 -5.85 -8.92
CA ARG A 57 -1.25 -7.29 -8.98
C ARG A 57 -2.25 -7.60 -10.09
N LYS A 58 -3.29 -6.78 -10.24
CA LYS A 58 -4.32 -6.97 -11.28
C LYS A 58 -3.71 -6.87 -12.69
N LEU A 59 -2.87 -5.85 -12.92
CA LEU A 59 -2.23 -5.58 -14.21
C LEU A 59 -0.99 -6.44 -14.47
N LYS A 60 -0.58 -7.25 -13.49
CA LYS A 60 0.70 -7.97 -13.52
C LYS A 60 1.87 -7.05 -13.89
N ALA A 61 1.92 -5.88 -13.26
CA ALA A 61 2.89 -4.83 -13.53
C ALA A 61 3.38 -4.18 -12.22
N ALA A 62 4.61 -3.68 -12.21
CA ALA A 62 5.15 -2.94 -11.06
C ALA A 62 6.24 -1.96 -11.50
N ALA A 63 6.22 -0.75 -10.95
CA ALA A 63 7.31 0.21 -11.08
C ALA A 63 8.41 -0.13 -10.06
N PHE A 64 9.65 -0.25 -10.51
CA PHE A 64 10.77 -0.61 -9.63
C PHE A 64 11.87 0.46 -9.56
N GLU A 65 11.89 1.41 -10.50
CA GLU A 65 12.81 2.54 -10.46
C GLU A 65 12.14 3.83 -10.95
N VAL A 66 12.34 4.91 -10.20
CA VAL A 66 11.88 6.26 -10.55
C VAL A 66 13.07 7.24 -10.54
N LYS A 67 13.21 8.00 -11.64
CA LYS A 67 14.20 9.08 -11.83
C LYS A 67 13.63 10.14 -12.78
N LYS A 68 12.86 11.11 -12.27
CA LYS A 68 12.20 12.15 -13.10
C LYS A 68 13.14 12.69 -14.20
N PRO A 69 12.75 12.66 -15.48
CA PRO A 69 11.42 12.26 -16.00
C PRO A 69 11.27 10.75 -16.31
N ASN A 70 12.29 9.90 -16.12
CA ASN A 70 12.25 8.49 -16.47
C ASN A 70 11.61 7.61 -15.37
N LEU A 71 10.79 6.65 -15.80
CA LEU A 71 10.15 5.63 -14.96
C LEU A 71 10.45 4.24 -15.54
N ALA A 72 10.89 3.28 -14.73
CA ALA A 72 11.09 1.90 -15.18
C ALA A 72 9.96 1.01 -14.67
N LEU A 73 9.25 0.38 -15.61
CA LEU A 73 8.10 -0.50 -15.36
C LEU A 73 8.47 -1.93 -15.74
N ALA A 74 8.28 -2.85 -14.81
CA ALA A 74 8.31 -4.28 -15.08
C ALA A 74 6.88 -4.77 -15.35
N VAL A 75 6.67 -5.48 -16.45
CA VAL A 75 5.36 -6.00 -16.88
C VAL A 75 5.48 -7.49 -17.20
N TYR A 76 4.43 -8.25 -16.89
CA TYR A 76 4.33 -9.64 -17.31
C TYR A 76 4.00 -9.70 -18.81
N ASP A 77 2.93 -9.02 -19.21
CA ASP A 77 2.43 -8.99 -20.58
C ASP A 77 2.38 -7.55 -21.09
N PRO A 78 3.24 -7.17 -22.05
CA PRO A 78 3.24 -5.83 -22.63
C PRO A 78 2.08 -5.59 -23.61
N GLU A 79 1.41 -6.65 -24.09
CA GLU A 79 0.33 -6.51 -25.08
C GLU A 79 -1.03 -6.21 -24.45
N ASP A 80 -1.16 -6.35 -23.13
CA ASP A 80 -2.39 -6.08 -22.39
C ASP A 80 -2.84 -4.61 -22.54
N ASP A 81 -4.10 -4.41 -22.92
CA ASP A 81 -4.69 -3.09 -23.12
C ASP A 81 -4.67 -2.21 -21.86
N GLU A 82 -4.81 -2.82 -20.68
CA GLU A 82 -4.79 -2.10 -19.41
C GLU A 82 -3.36 -1.64 -19.06
N VAL A 83 -2.34 -2.43 -19.41
CA VAL A 83 -0.94 -2.04 -19.28
C VAL A 83 -0.62 -0.87 -20.21
N LYS A 84 -1.11 -0.91 -21.46
CA LYS A 84 -0.98 0.21 -22.42
C LYS A 84 -1.66 1.49 -21.91
N LYS A 85 -2.83 1.39 -21.27
CA LYS A 85 -3.49 2.54 -20.63
C LYS A 85 -2.67 3.10 -19.48
N LEU A 86 -2.10 2.24 -18.62
CA LEU A 86 -1.25 2.66 -17.51
C LEU A 86 -0.01 3.43 -18.00
N ILE A 87 0.61 2.95 -19.08
CA ILE A 87 1.77 3.62 -19.69
C ILE A 87 1.38 5.02 -20.19
N LYS A 88 0.26 5.13 -20.93
CA LYS A 88 -0.25 6.42 -21.41
C LYS A 88 -0.60 7.39 -20.28
N GLU A 89 -1.14 6.89 -19.18
CA GLU A 89 -1.43 7.69 -17.98
C GLU A 89 -0.15 8.32 -17.42
N PHE A 90 0.92 7.52 -17.25
CA PHE A 90 2.22 8.05 -16.80
C PHE A 90 2.84 9.02 -17.81
N GLU A 91 2.74 8.74 -19.11
CA GLU A 91 3.23 9.64 -20.15
C GLU A 91 2.49 10.99 -20.14
N SER A 92 1.17 10.99 -19.91
CA SER A 92 0.37 12.22 -19.80
C SER A 92 0.76 13.10 -18.62
N GLN A 93 1.32 12.49 -17.57
CA GLN A 93 1.85 13.18 -16.39
C GLN A 93 3.30 13.68 -16.59
N GLY A 94 3.88 13.51 -17.78
CA GLY A 94 5.22 13.96 -18.13
C GLY A 94 6.33 12.95 -17.85
N TRP A 95 6.00 11.69 -17.57
CA TRP A 95 6.99 10.63 -17.38
C TRP A 95 7.38 9.95 -18.69
N LYS A 96 8.62 9.48 -18.78
CA LYS A 96 9.13 8.62 -19.84
C LYS A 96 9.21 7.19 -19.32
N ALA A 97 8.16 6.41 -19.58
CA ALA A 97 8.07 5.02 -19.14
C ALA A 97 8.95 4.10 -20.00
N LYS A 98 9.96 3.47 -19.38
CA LYS A 98 10.75 2.38 -19.96
C LYS A 98 10.17 1.05 -19.50
N ILE A 99 9.69 0.25 -20.45
CA ILE A 99 9.01 -1.01 -20.19
C ILE A 99 10.02 -2.15 -20.26
N PHE A 100 9.98 -3.02 -19.26
CA PHE A 100 10.78 -4.23 -19.17
C PHE A 100 9.87 -5.42 -18.97
N VAL A 101 10.09 -6.50 -19.71
CA VAL A 101 9.34 -7.75 -19.51
C VAL A 101 10.02 -8.57 -18.42
N SER A 102 9.24 -8.99 -17.43
CA SER A 102 9.70 -9.80 -16.29
C SER A 102 8.88 -11.08 -16.15
N SER A 103 9.48 -12.09 -15.51
CA SER A 103 8.76 -13.30 -15.09
C SER A 103 7.73 -12.98 -13.99
N GLN A 104 6.79 -13.91 -13.81
CA GLN A 104 5.81 -13.82 -12.74
C GLN A 104 6.49 -13.83 -11.37
N LYS A 105 7.47 -14.72 -11.17
CA LYS A 105 8.31 -14.74 -9.96
C LYS A 105 8.99 -13.39 -9.69
N GLY A 106 9.54 -12.75 -10.73
CA GLY A 106 10.14 -11.42 -10.59
C GLY A 106 9.13 -10.38 -10.11
N LEU A 107 7.93 -10.37 -10.66
CA LEU A 107 6.86 -9.47 -10.22
C LEU A 107 6.37 -9.78 -8.81
N GLU A 108 6.25 -11.05 -8.44
CA GLU A 108 5.92 -11.46 -7.06
C GLU A 108 6.98 -10.99 -6.06
N HIS A 109 8.26 -11.07 -6.45
CA HIS A 109 9.35 -10.49 -5.68
C HIS A 109 9.16 -8.98 -5.53
N LEU A 110 8.86 -8.22 -6.59
CA LEU A 110 8.56 -6.78 -6.51
C LEU A 110 7.35 -6.49 -5.60
N TRP A 111 6.27 -7.25 -5.73
CA TRP A 111 5.06 -7.10 -4.92
C TRP A 111 5.33 -7.37 -3.44
N SER A 112 6.27 -8.25 -3.12
CA SER A 112 6.65 -8.52 -1.72
C SER A 112 7.22 -7.29 -1.01
N PHE A 113 7.73 -6.29 -1.75
CA PHE A 113 8.23 -5.03 -1.20
C PHE A 113 7.15 -3.96 -1.03
N TYR A 114 5.91 -4.18 -1.48
CA TYR A 114 4.82 -3.23 -1.25
C TYR A 114 4.50 -3.05 0.23
N LYS A 115 4.76 -4.07 1.06
CA LYS A 115 4.70 -3.97 2.53
C LYS A 115 5.65 -2.91 3.11
N PHE A 116 6.72 -2.58 2.38
CA PHE A 116 7.67 -1.53 2.73
C PHE A 116 7.38 -0.23 1.98
N ALA A 117 6.69 -0.30 0.83
CA ALA A 117 6.06 0.84 0.15
C ALA A 117 4.80 1.27 0.92
N ILE A 118 4.95 1.46 2.23
CA ILE A 118 3.99 2.20 3.03
C ILE A 118 3.95 3.58 2.38
N PRO A 119 2.76 4.11 2.00
CA PRO A 119 2.68 5.49 1.52
C PRO A 119 3.42 6.34 2.53
N GLU A 120 4.35 7.18 2.06
CA GLU A 120 5.06 8.13 2.91
C GLU A 120 4.07 8.62 3.95
N LYS A 121 4.30 8.29 5.23
CA LYS A 121 3.49 8.87 6.31
C LYS A 121 3.45 10.35 5.95
N PRO A 122 2.26 10.93 5.71
CA PRO A 122 2.19 12.31 5.24
C PRO A 122 3.11 13.09 6.16
N SER A 123 4.02 13.87 5.56
CA SER A 123 4.94 14.70 6.32
C SER A 123 4.17 15.32 7.48
N ILE A 124 4.78 15.38 8.67
CA ILE A 124 4.15 16.00 9.84
C ILE A 124 3.80 17.43 9.44
N THR A 125 2.59 17.59 8.94
CA THR A 125 1.97 18.84 8.60
C THR A 125 1.09 19.14 9.79
N SER A 126 0.93 20.41 10.13
CA SER A 126 0.03 20.83 11.21
C SER A 126 -1.45 20.52 10.92
N ARG A 127 -1.75 19.66 9.94
CA ARG A 127 -3.08 19.31 9.45
C ARG A 127 -3.24 17.79 9.49
N VAL A 128 -4.22 17.34 10.28
CA VAL A 128 -4.66 15.95 10.29
C VAL A 128 -5.69 15.80 9.18
N ASN A 129 -5.42 14.93 8.19
CA ASN A 129 -6.36 14.66 7.11
C ASN A 129 -7.32 13.55 7.54
N ILE A 130 -8.60 13.89 7.70
CA ILE A 130 -9.65 13.00 8.20
C ILE A 130 -10.56 12.61 7.02
N ALA A 131 -10.77 11.31 6.80
CA ALA A 131 -11.62 10.84 5.71
C ALA A 131 -13.10 11.01 6.06
N LYS A 132 -13.85 11.75 5.23
CA LYS A 132 -15.26 12.10 5.47
C LYS A 132 -16.15 10.86 5.55
N GLU A 133 -15.92 9.88 4.68
CA GLU A 133 -16.70 8.64 4.61
C GLU A 133 -16.52 7.80 5.89
N ARG A 134 -15.31 7.80 6.44
CA ARG A 134 -14.96 7.06 7.66
C ARG A 134 -15.58 7.70 8.91
N ILE A 135 -15.62 9.03 8.97
CA ILE A 135 -16.33 9.75 10.03
C ILE A 135 -17.82 9.40 10.03
N ILE A 136 -18.47 9.36 8.85
CA ILE A 136 -19.91 9.04 8.78
C ILE A 136 -20.23 7.65 9.35
N ASP A 137 -19.45 6.62 8.99
CA ASP A 137 -19.62 5.26 9.54
C ASP A 137 -19.35 5.22 11.06
N LEU A 138 -18.28 5.89 11.51
CA LEU A 138 -17.95 5.94 12.94
C LEU A 138 -19.03 6.68 13.75
N THR A 139 -19.58 7.80 13.26
CA THR A 139 -20.65 8.53 13.96
C THR A 139 -21.89 7.66 14.18
N ALA A 140 -22.23 6.79 13.22
CA ALA A 140 -23.33 5.84 13.38
C ALA A 140 -23.05 4.79 14.48
N ARG A 141 -21.81 4.29 14.57
CA ARG A 141 -21.41 3.28 15.57
C ARG A 141 -21.24 3.87 16.97
N LEU A 142 -20.78 5.12 17.05
CA LEU A 142 -20.45 5.84 18.29
C LEU A 142 -21.60 6.75 18.78
N ALA A 143 -22.84 6.45 18.37
CA ALA A 143 -24.06 7.19 18.72
C ALA A 143 -24.31 7.38 20.23
N THR A 144 -23.62 6.63 21.10
CA THR A 144 -23.70 6.79 22.55
C THR A 144 -22.32 6.99 23.16
N LEU A 145 -22.26 7.74 24.27
CA LEU A 145 -21.03 7.96 25.03
C LEU A 145 -20.36 6.66 25.46
N LYS A 146 -21.15 5.64 25.81
CA LYS A 146 -20.63 4.32 26.19
C LYS A 146 -19.90 3.63 25.04
N ASN A 147 -20.41 3.77 23.81
CA ASN A 147 -19.75 3.21 22.63
C ASN A 147 -18.47 3.98 22.27
N ALA A 148 -18.50 5.31 22.35
CA ALA A 148 -17.32 6.16 22.19
C ALA A 148 -16.22 5.78 23.20
N GLN A 149 -16.57 5.68 24.49
CA GLN A 149 -15.64 5.29 25.55
C GLN A 149 -15.02 3.90 25.29
N LYS A 150 -15.84 2.91 24.89
CA LYS A 150 -15.35 1.57 24.56
C LYS A 150 -14.40 1.58 23.37
N ALA A 151 -14.73 2.31 22.31
CA ALA A 151 -13.89 2.39 21.11
C ALA A 151 -12.52 3.03 21.41
N ILE A 152 -12.52 4.07 22.25
CA ILE A 152 -11.29 4.75 22.68
C ILE A 152 -10.46 3.84 23.60
N ALA A 153 -11.10 3.15 24.55
CA ALA A 153 -10.40 2.26 25.48
C ALA A 153 -9.85 0.99 24.82
N ALA A 154 -10.50 0.51 23.74
CA ALA A 154 -10.07 -0.65 22.97
C ALA A 154 -9.09 -0.29 21.84
N PHE A 155 -8.68 0.98 21.73
CA PHE A 155 -7.80 1.43 20.65
C PHE A 155 -6.39 0.87 20.83
N ASP A 156 -5.89 0.21 19.79
CA ASP A 156 -4.55 -0.36 19.77
C ASP A 156 -3.58 0.54 18.99
N PHE A 157 -2.75 1.27 19.73
CA PHE A 157 -1.72 2.16 19.17
C PHE A 157 -0.55 1.41 18.50
N GLN A 158 -0.45 0.09 18.62
CA GLN A 158 0.56 -0.70 17.90
C GLN A 158 0.18 -0.96 16.44
N THR A 159 -1.12 -1.01 16.16
CA THR A 159 -1.65 -1.36 14.84
C THR A 159 -2.31 -0.19 14.13
N LEU A 160 -2.82 0.79 14.87
CA LEU A 160 -3.57 1.93 14.33
C LEU A 160 -2.82 3.26 14.54
N SER A 161 -3.08 4.22 13.64
CA SER A 161 -2.43 5.52 13.63
C SER A 161 -3.08 6.55 14.57
N VAL A 162 -2.32 7.57 14.95
CA VAL A 162 -2.85 8.71 15.75
C VAL A 162 -4.00 9.42 15.02
N THR A 163 -3.96 9.48 13.69
CA THR A 163 -5.07 10.01 12.87
C THR A 163 -6.34 9.21 13.10
N GLU A 164 -6.27 7.88 13.05
CA GLU A 164 -7.43 7.01 13.29
C GLU A 164 -7.96 7.10 14.73
N PHE A 165 -7.07 7.32 15.71
CA PHE A 165 -7.48 7.62 17.08
C PHE A 165 -8.30 8.92 17.14
N LEU A 166 -7.80 9.98 16.51
CA LEU A 166 -8.51 11.27 16.45
C LEU A 166 -9.84 11.17 15.70
N GLU A 167 -9.93 10.35 14.64
CA GLU A 167 -11.19 10.08 13.93
C GLU A 167 -12.25 9.48 14.87
N ILE A 168 -11.87 8.52 15.72
CA ILE A 168 -12.78 7.92 16.71
C ILE A 168 -13.21 8.97 17.73
N VAL A 169 -12.27 9.78 18.24
CA VAL A 169 -12.57 10.84 19.22
C VAL A 169 -13.50 11.89 18.62
N PHE A 170 -13.27 12.34 17.39
CA PHE A 170 -14.12 13.34 16.73
C PHE A 170 -15.48 12.78 16.31
N ALA A 171 -15.53 11.54 15.80
CA ALA A 171 -16.79 10.90 15.46
C ALA A 171 -17.66 10.69 16.70
N GLY A 172 -17.06 10.30 17.84
CA GLY A 172 -17.74 10.22 19.13
C GLY A 172 -18.26 11.58 19.61
N ALA A 173 -17.45 12.63 19.49
CA ALA A 173 -17.86 13.99 19.85
C ALA A 173 -19.01 14.51 18.98
N LEU A 174 -18.93 14.33 17.65
CA LEU A 174 -19.99 14.70 16.71
C LEU A 174 -21.29 13.95 16.99
N ALA A 175 -21.20 12.64 17.21
CA ALA A 175 -22.36 11.79 17.49
C ALA A 175 -23.09 12.21 18.76
N ASN A 176 -22.34 12.67 19.77
CA ASN A 176 -22.87 13.06 21.08
C ASN A 176 -23.02 14.59 21.23
N ARG A 177 -22.96 15.35 20.13
CA ARG A 177 -23.16 16.82 20.10
C ARG A 177 -22.25 17.58 21.08
N THR A 178 -21.03 17.09 21.24
CA THR A 178 -20.02 17.71 22.09
C THR A 178 -19.59 19.07 21.53
N SER A 179 -19.58 20.12 22.36
CA SER A 179 -19.08 21.45 21.98
C SER A 179 -17.56 21.55 22.08
N ASP A 180 -16.98 20.95 23.11
CA ASP A 180 -15.56 21.02 23.43
C ASP A 180 -14.99 19.64 23.78
N ILE A 181 -13.81 19.34 23.25
CA ILE A 181 -13.05 18.12 23.58
C ILE A 181 -11.78 18.56 24.31
N HIS A 182 -11.63 18.14 25.56
CA HIS A 182 -10.46 18.46 26.38
C HIS A 182 -9.53 17.25 26.49
N PHE A 183 -8.25 17.48 26.22
CA PHE A 183 -7.17 16.53 26.45
C PHE A 183 -6.34 17.03 27.62
N GLU A 184 -6.38 16.32 28.75
CA GLU A 184 -5.70 16.66 29.99
C GLU A 184 -4.61 15.61 30.28
N PRO A 185 -3.34 15.89 29.97
CA PRO A 185 -2.25 14.98 30.25
C PRO A 185 -1.95 14.96 31.76
N GLU A 186 -1.86 13.76 32.31
CA GLU A 186 -1.39 13.47 33.68
C GLU A 186 -0.10 12.66 33.63
N GLU A 187 0.56 12.48 34.78
CA GLU A 187 1.87 11.81 34.86
C GLU A 187 1.88 10.39 34.25
N LYS A 188 0.78 9.65 34.36
CA LYS A 188 0.68 8.25 33.92
C LYS A 188 -0.47 7.97 32.95
N ALA A 189 -1.30 8.96 32.65
CA ALA A 189 -2.50 8.80 31.86
C ALA A 189 -2.87 10.10 31.17
N VAL A 190 -3.79 10.03 30.21
CA VAL A 190 -4.41 11.22 29.62
C VAL A 190 -5.90 11.12 29.85
N LYS A 191 -6.49 12.16 30.45
CA LYS A 191 -7.94 12.28 30.59
C LYS A 191 -8.51 12.97 29.34
N LEU A 192 -9.53 12.34 28.77
CA LEU A 192 -10.30 12.89 27.67
C LEU A 192 -11.70 13.24 28.18
N ARG A 193 -12.14 14.49 27.99
CA ARG A 193 -13.46 14.95 28.42
C ARG A 193 -14.25 15.54 27.26
N TYR A 194 -15.54 15.24 27.22
CA TYR A 194 -16.50 15.83 26.30
C TYR A 194 -17.40 16.80 27.05
N ARG A 195 -17.45 18.04 26.60
CA ARG A 195 -18.45 19.00 27.05
C ARG A 195 -19.70 18.89 26.18
N ILE A 196 -20.83 18.55 26.78
CA ILE A 196 -22.09 18.32 26.06
C ILE A 196 -23.12 19.29 26.64
N ASP A 197 -23.74 20.09 25.78
CA ASP A 197 -24.78 21.06 26.16
C ASP A 197 -24.38 21.96 27.35
N GLY A 198 -23.09 22.32 27.43
CA GLY A 198 -22.55 23.19 28.48
C GLY A 198 -22.07 22.47 29.76
N ILE A 199 -22.38 21.19 29.94
CA ILE A 199 -21.96 20.35 31.07
C ILE A 199 -20.70 19.56 30.71
N LEU A 200 -19.76 19.47 31.65
CA LEU A 200 -18.37 18.99 31.48
C LEU A 200 -18.11 17.69 32.26
#